data_AF-A0A377ZY24-F1
#
_entry.id   AF-A0A377ZY24-F1
#
_cell.length_a   1.000
_cell.length_b   1.000
_cell.length_c   1.000
_cell.angle_alpha   90.00
_cell.angle_beta   90.00
_cell.angle_gamma   90.00
#
_symmetry.space_group_name_H-M   'P 1'
#
loop_
_entity.id
_entity.type
_entity.pdbx_description
1 polymer ?
#
loop_
_entity_poly.entity_id
_entity_poly.type
_entity_poly.pdbx_seq_one_letter_code
_entity_poly.pdbx_strand_id
1 'polypeptide(L)'
;MLELEVVKKHCRIEPDFTDDDSLLTLYIGAASRYVETWTRRKMYESETSEGYADDPDSILPGDDVKAAMLLLIGHWYENRETVSVGQAATDIPFTVESLLQPYKIYGI
;
A
#
# COMPACT_ATOMS: atom_id res chain seq x y z
N MET A 1 -0.57 2.83 10.72
CA MET A 1 -0.30 1.85 9.64
C MET A 1 -1.58 1.07 9.33
N LEU A 2 -1.68 0.33 8.21
CA LEU A 2 -2.84 -0.53 7.92
C LEU A 2 -2.92 -1.69 8.92
N GLU A 3 -4.11 -1.95 9.45
CA GLU A 3 -4.37 -3.11 10.30
C GLU A 3 -4.71 -4.33 9.45
N LEU A 4 -4.27 -5.51 9.92
CA LEU A 4 -4.46 -6.77 9.22
C LEU A 4 -5.94 -7.08 8.96
N GLU A 5 -6.81 -6.81 9.93
CA GLU A 5 -8.26 -7.01 9.82
C GLU A 5 -8.88 -6.20 8.68
N VAL A 6 -8.41 -4.96 8.46
CA VAL A 6 -8.87 -4.10 7.37
C VAL A 6 -8.45 -4.69 6.03
N VAL A 7 -7.23 -5.22 5.94
CA VAL A 7 -6.70 -5.86 4.73
C VAL A 7 -7.45 -7.15 4.43
N LYS A 8 -7.70 -8.00 5.43
CA LYS A 8 -8.53 -9.22 5.29
C LYS A 8 -9.91 -8.88 4.76
N LYS A 9 -10.57 -7.90 5.36
CA LYS A 9 -11.89 -7.42 4.91
C LYS A 9 -11.86 -6.92 3.46
N HIS A 10 -10.81 -6.21 3.06
CA HIS A 10 -10.64 -5.75 1.68
C HIS A 10 -10.48 -6.92 0.70
N CYS A 11 -9.68 -7.93 1.06
CA CYS A 11 -9.44 -9.13 0.26
C CYS A 11 -10.56 -10.19 0.38
N ARG A 12 -11.64 -9.89 1.13
CA ARG A 12 -12.77 -10.80 1.40
C ARG A 12 -12.34 -12.12 2.05
N ILE A 13 -11.38 -12.03 2.97
CA ILE A 13 -10.88 -13.14 3.79
C ILE A 13 -11.63 -13.14 5.13
N GLU A 14 -11.99 -14.32 5.62
CA GLU A 14 -12.66 -14.46 6.93
C GLU A 14 -11.71 -14.04 8.07
N PRO A 15 -12.20 -13.37 9.14
CA PRO A 15 -11.35 -12.85 10.20
C PRO A 15 -10.52 -13.91 10.94
N ASP A 16 -11.08 -15.12 11.10
CA ASP A 16 -10.46 -16.26 11.80
C ASP A 16 -9.49 -17.06 10.92
N PHE A 17 -9.44 -16.79 9.61
CA PHE A 17 -8.47 -17.38 8.71
C PHE A 17 -7.09 -16.72 8.89
N THR A 18 -6.09 -17.49 9.33
CA THR A 18 -4.78 -16.97 9.72
C THR A 18 -3.61 -17.45 8.84
N ASP A 19 -3.85 -18.41 7.94
CA ASP A 19 -2.80 -18.99 7.10
C ASP A 19 -2.10 -17.94 6.21
N ASP A 20 -2.84 -16.92 5.78
CA ASP A 20 -2.32 -15.83 4.94
C ASP A 20 -1.81 -14.62 5.75
N ASP A 21 -1.88 -14.61 7.08
CA ASP A 21 -1.52 -13.44 7.91
C ASP A 21 -0.09 -12.96 7.66
N SER A 22 0.83 -13.92 7.52
CA SER A 22 2.24 -13.63 7.22
C SER A 22 2.41 -13.02 5.82
N LEU A 23 1.64 -13.48 4.84
CA LEU A 23 1.66 -12.96 3.47
C LEU A 23 1.07 -11.55 3.40
N LEU A 24 -0.07 -11.33 4.05
CA LEU A 24 -0.71 -10.01 4.10
C LEU A 24 0.16 -8.99 4.83
N THR A 25 0.84 -9.40 5.91
CA THR A 25 1.82 -8.55 6.61
C THR A 25 2.97 -8.14 5.69
N LEU A 26 3.49 -9.08 4.89
CA LEU A 26 4.50 -8.79 3.88
C LEU A 26 3.98 -7.76 2.86
N TYR A 27 2.75 -7.92 2.37
CA TYR A 27 2.15 -7.00 1.40
C TYR A 27 1.87 -5.62 2.00
N ILE A 28 1.49 -5.50 3.27
CA ILE A 28 1.38 -4.21 3.96
C ILE A 28 2.72 -3.47 3.94
N GLY A 29 3.80 -4.18 4.26
CA GLY A 29 5.16 -3.62 4.20
C GLY A 29 5.56 -3.20 2.79
N ALA A 30 5.30 -4.05 1.79
CA ALA A 30 5.58 -3.76 0.39
C ALA A 30 4.78 -2.56 -0.14
N ALA A 31 3.49 -2.47 0.20
CA ALA A 31 2.61 -1.36 -0.18
C ALA A 31 3.08 -0.04 0.44
N SER A 32 3.51 -0.07 1.71
CA SER A 32 4.09 1.09 2.37
C SER A 32 5.34 1.58 1.63
N ARG A 33 6.28 0.67 1.32
CA ARG A 33 7.48 1.01 0.54
C ARG A 33 7.16 1.51 -0.87
N TYR A 34 6.13 0.98 -1.51
CA TYR A 34 5.67 1.48 -2.81
C TYR A 34 5.24 2.94 -2.72
N VAL A 35 4.39 3.28 -1.73
CA VAL A 35 3.94 4.67 -1.52
C VAL A 35 5.12 5.59 -1.27
N GLU A 36 6.05 5.20 -0.38
CA GLU A 36 7.24 6.00 -0.09
C GLU A 36 8.07 6.27 -1.34
N THR A 37 8.34 5.22 -2.12
CA THR A 37 9.16 5.31 -3.34
C THR A 37 8.48 6.16 -4.40
N TRP A 38 7.17 5.97 -4.60
CA TRP A 38 6.41 6.67 -5.63
C TRP A 38 6.24 8.16 -5.33
N THR A 39 5.93 8.48 -4.07
CA THR A 39 5.72 9.86 -3.61
C THR A 39 7.02 10.58 -3.30
N ARG A 40 8.13 9.84 -3.11
CA ARG A 40 9.42 10.31 -2.60
C ARG A 40 9.34 10.93 -1.20
N ARG A 41 8.44 10.40 -0.37
CA ARG A 41 8.20 10.82 1.00
C ARG A 41 8.44 9.65 1.95
N LYS A 42 8.86 9.93 3.17
CA LYS A 42 8.95 8.92 4.22
C LYS A 42 7.61 8.79 4.93
N MET A 43 7.11 7.57 5.06
CA MET A 43 5.82 7.30 5.69
C MET A 43 6.01 7.08 7.20
N TYR A 44 5.18 7.75 7.99
CA TYR A 44 5.15 7.59 9.44
C TYR A 44 3.81 7.01 9.89
N GLU A 45 3.80 6.30 11.01
CA GLU A 45 2.55 5.70 11.51
C GLU A 45 1.61 6.73 12.11
N SER A 46 2.18 7.76 12.74
CA SER A 46 1.48 8.84 13.44
C SER A 46 2.39 10.07 13.57
N GLU A 47 1.79 11.21 13.94
CA GLU A 47 2.52 12.45 14.24
C GLU A 47 3.49 12.34 15.45
N THR A 48 3.32 11.31 16.27
CA THR A 48 4.19 11.04 17.45
C THR A 48 5.38 10.14 17.12
N SER A 49 5.53 9.73 15.86
CA SER A 49 6.62 8.84 15.44
C SER A 49 7.97 9.57 15.52
N GLU A 50 9.02 8.84 15.91
CA GLU A 50 10.38 9.40 15.99
C GLU A 50 10.83 9.95 14.62
N GLY A 51 11.28 11.20 14.60
CA GLY A 51 11.72 11.90 13.38
C GLY A 51 10.60 12.52 12.54
N TYR A 52 9.32 12.31 12.86
CA TYR A 52 8.21 12.95 12.12
C TYR A 52 8.27 14.48 12.21
N ALA A 53 8.49 15.01 13.42
CA ALA A 53 8.53 16.45 13.66
C ALA A 53 9.69 17.17 12.92
N ASP A 54 10.75 16.44 12.59
CA ASP A 54 11.94 16.95 11.91
C ASP A 54 11.91 16.74 10.39
N ASP A 55 10.87 16.07 9.87
CA ASP A 55 10.74 15.68 8.46
C ASP A 55 9.64 16.50 7.74
N PRO A 56 9.99 17.58 7.04
CA PRO A 56 9.03 18.44 6.35
C PRO A 56 8.37 17.74 5.15
N ASP A 57 8.97 16.65 4.66
CA ASP A 57 8.48 15.89 3.52
C ASP A 57 7.74 14.61 3.94
N SER A 58 7.45 14.45 5.22
CA SER A 58 6.71 13.31 5.76
C SER A 58 5.33 13.11 5.11
N ILE A 59 4.87 11.85 5.13
CA ILE A 59 3.49 11.49 4.77
C ILE A 59 2.90 10.57 5.84
N LEU A 60 1.63 10.81 6.18
CA LEU A 60 0.85 9.93 7.05
C LEU A 60 -0.12 9.07 6.22
N PRO A 61 -0.50 7.87 6.69
CA PRO A 61 -1.47 7.02 6.02
C PRO A 61 -2.89 7.59 6.21
N GLY A 62 -3.22 8.67 5.49
CA GLY A 62 -4.57 9.18 5.32
C GLY A 62 -5.47 8.19 4.57
N ASP A 63 -6.77 8.49 4.45
CA ASP A 63 -7.74 7.56 3.87
C ASP A 63 -7.45 7.22 2.40
N ASP A 64 -6.97 8.19 1.63
CA ASP A 64 -6.55 8.03 0.24
C ASP A 64 -5.27 7.19 0.09
N VAL A 65 -4.26 7.43 0.94
CA VAL A 65 -3.03 6.63 0.99
C VAL A 65 -3.36 5.19 1.39
N LYS A 66 -4.21 5.01 2.42
CA LYS A 66 -4.70 3.70 2.84
C LYS A 66 -5.47 2.99 1.73
N ALA A 67 -6.34 3.71 1.01
CA ALA A 67 -7.07 3.15 -0.11
C ALA A 67 -6.14 2.71 -1.25
N ALA A 68 -5.11 3.51 -1.58
CA ALA A 68 -4.10 3.15 -2.57
C ALA A 68 -3.32 1.89 -2.16
N MET A 69 -2.91 1.79 -0.89
CA MET A 69 -2.26 0.60 -0.34
C MET A 69 -3.17 -0.63 -0.40
N LEU A 70 -4.44 -0.50 -0.04
CA LEU A 70 -5.40 -1.61 -0.10
C LEU A 70 -5.59 -2.14 -1.53
N LEU A 71 -5.73 -1.23 -2.51
CA LEU A 71 -5.85 -1.60 -3.92
C LEU A 71 -4.60 -2.35 -4.43
N LEU A 72 -3.41 -1.93 -4.02
CA LEU A 72 -2.16 -2.65 -4.33
C LEU A 72 -2.14 -4.04 -3.70
N ILE A 73 -2.47 -4.14 -2.42
CA ILE A 73 -2.47 -5.41 -1.69
C ILE A 73 -3.48 -6.39 -2.29
N GLY A 74 -4.71 -5.93 -2.57
CA GLY A 74 -5.73 -6.75 -3.22
C GLY A 74 -5.27 -7.25 -4.60
N HIS A 75 -4.66 -6.38 -5.40
CA HIS A 75 -4.10 -6.76 -6.68
C HIS A 75 -3.01 -7.85 -6.56
N TRP A 76 -2.03 -7.70 -5.65
CA TRP A 76 -0.97 -8.69 -5.44
C TRP A 76 -1.46 -9.99 -4.80
N TYR A 77 -2.53 -9.93 -4.00
CA TYR A 77 -3.13 -11.09 -3.38
C TYR A 77 -3.87 -11.95 -4.40
N GLU A 78 -4.63 -11.32 -5.30
CA GLU A 78 -5.35 -11.99 -6.40
C GLU A 78 -4.42 -12.47 -7.52
N ASN A 79 -3.36 -11.71 -7.83
CA ASN A 79 -2.44 -11.97 -8.93
C ASN A 79 -1.04 -12.32 -8.41
N ARG A 80 -0.80 -13.61 -8.13
CA ARG A 80 0.48 -14.12 -7.60
C ARG A 80 1.56 -14.38 -8.66
N GLU A 81 1.24 -14.16 -9.93
CA GLU A 81 2.13 -14.35 -11.05
C GLU A 81 2.12 -13.10 -11.94
N THR A 82 3.29 -12.68 -12.42
CA THR A 82 3.43 -11.46 -13.25
C THR A 82 2.90 -11.63 -14.67
N VAL A 83 2.81 -12.87 -15.15
CA VAL A 83 2.27 -13.22 -16.48
C VAL A 83 1.55 -14.55 -16.39
N SER A 84 0.24 -14.54 -16.59
CA SER A 84 -0.53 -15.76 -16.80
C SER A 84 -0.52 -16.13 -18.29
N VAL A 85 -0.21 -17.38 -18.61
CA VAL A 85 -0.16 -17.86 -20.00
C VAL A 85 -1.55 -17.71 -20.63
N GLY A 86 -1.66 -16.87 -21.67
CA GLY A 86 -2.91 -16.61 -22.38
C GLY A 86 -3.69 -15.39 -21.90
N GLN A 87 -3.17 -14.62 -20.94
CA GLN A 87 -3.73 -13.35 -20.48
C GLN A 87 -2.70 -12.23 -20.57
N ALA A 88 -3.16 -11.00 -20.81
CA ALA A 88 -2.30 -9.83 -20.75
C ALA A 88 -1.86 -9.58 -19.29
N ALA A 89 -0.63 -9.13 -19.09
CA ALA A 89 -0.16 -8.72 -17.77
C ALA A 89 -1.11 -7.66 -17.20
N THR A 90 -1.53 -7.82 -15.95
CA THR A 90 -2.34 -6.83 -15.25
C THR A 90 -1.42 -5.78 -14.66
N ASP A 91 -1.40 -4.61 -15.29
CA ASP A 91 -0.69 -3.45 -14.76
C ASP A 91 -1.28 -3.00 -13.41
N ILE A 92 -0.46 -2.31 -12.61
CA ILE A 92 -0.92 -1.67 -11.38
C ILE A 92 -2.11 -0.74 -11.73
N PRO A 93 -3.21 -0.80 -10.96
CA PRO A 93 -4.38 0.01 -11.27
C PRO A 93 -4.03 1.51 -11.32
N PHE A 94 -4.40 2.20 -12.40
CA PHE A 94 -4.26 3.66 -12.56
C PHE A 94 -4.84 4.46 -11.38
N THR A 95 -5.83 3.89 -10.71
CA THR A 95 -6.44 4.46 -9.50
C THR A 95 -5.45 4.59 -8.35
N VAL A 96 -4.50 3.68 -8.19
CA VAL A 96 -3.43 3.76 -7.18
C VAL A 96 -2.58 5.00 -7.43
N GLU A 97 -2.06 5.16 -8.65
CA GLU A 97 -1.21 6.29 -9.00
C GLU A 97 -1.97 7.61 -8.89
N SER A 98 -3.24 7.64 -9.30
CA SER A 98 -4.10 8.82 -9.21
C SER A 98 -4.32 9.28 -7.76
N LEU A 99 -4.50 8.34 -6.82
CA LEU A 99 -4.63 8.64 -5.40
C LEU A 99 -3.33 9.18 -4.79
N LEU A 100 -2.18 8.67 -5.26
CA LEU A 100 -0.87 9.06 -4.73
C LEU A 100 -0.29 10.32 -5.41
N GLN A 101 -0.80 10.69 -6.59
CA GLN A 101 -0.33 11.81 -7.39
C GLN A 101 -0.19 13.13 -6.60
N PRO A 102 -1.15 13.55 -5.75
CA PRO A 102 -1.04 14.81 -5.00
C PRO A 102 0.15 14.85 -4.04
N TYR A 103 0.65 13.69 -3.61
CA TYR A 103 1.73 13.58 -2.64
C TYR A 103 3.12 13.54 -3.28
N LYS A 104 3.21 13.38 -4.61
CA LYS A 104 4.47 13.17 -5.30
C LYS A 104 5.32 14.43 -5.33
N ILE A 105 6.54 14.34 -4.82
CA ILE A 105 7.54 15.40 -4.92
C ILE A 105 8.22 15.32 -6.30
N TYR A 106 8.03 16.35 -7.11
CA TYR A 106 8.74 16.51 -8.37
C TYR A 106 10.09 17.17 -8.11
N GLY A 107 11.16 16.53 -8.58
CA GLY A 107 12.47 17.18 -8.62
C GLY A 107 12.49 18.22 -9.74
N ILE A 108 13.14 19.36 -9.50
CA ILE A 108 13.46 20.36 -10.52
C ILE A 108 14.71 19.90 -11.30
#